data_AF-A0A353BA30-F1
#
_entry.id   AF-A0A353BA30-F1
#
_cell.length_a   1.000
_cell.length_b   1.000
_cell.length_c   1.000
_cell.angle_alpha   90.00
_cell.angle_beta   90.00
_cell.angle_gamma   90.00
#
_symmetry.space_group_name_H-M   'P 1'
#
loop_
_entity.id
_entity.type
_entity.pdbx_description
1 polymer ?
#
loop_
_entity_poly.entity_id
_entity_poly.type
_entity_poly.pdbx_seq_one_letter_code
_entity_poly.pdbx_strand_id
1 'polypeptide(L)'
;MIIHRISGQKRKTLIEFYEPFDAQTDTAKIALPAMQEFLRRLMEIEGPELYAFTSHYRLNFVASDSHTVPVIARVIPGCTPLADGSPSPLIHVIYPPNEDVGRDDRSWPLKTAESVDDAIALLFAAFRESAFSPYNPD
;
A
#
# COMPACT_ATOMS: atom_id res chain seq x y z
N MET A 1 -5.32 -11.34 6.57
CA MET A 1 -6.10 -10.14 6.96
C MET A 1 -7.22 -10.05 5.95
N ILE A 2 -8.43 -9.64 6.32
CA ILE A 2 -9.51 -9.55 5.34
C ILE A 2 -9.43 -8.19 4.65
N ILE A 3 -9.12 -8.21 3.35
CA ILE A 3 -9.04 -7.01 2.52
C ILE A 3 -10.20 -7.04 1.53
N HIS A 4 -11.18 -6.17 1.74
CA HIS A 4 -12.28 -5.97 0.83
C HIS A 4 -11.86 -5.03 -0.30
N ARG A 5 -11.91 -5.49 -1.54
CA ARG A 5 -11.80 -4.55 -2.67
C ARG A 5 -13.03 -3.65 -2.67
N ILE A 6 -12.85 -2.34 -2.87
CA ILE A 6 -14.01 -1.44 -2.97
C ILE A 6 -14.91 -1.87 -4.13
N SER A 7 -16.23 -1.82 -3.93
CA SER A 7 -17.24 -2.23 -4.89
C SER A 7 -17.22 -1.40 -6.17
N GLY A 8 -16.71 -0.17 -6.13
CA GLY A 8 -16.51 0.68 -7.31
C GLY A 8 -15.42 0.20 -8.29
N GLN A 9 -14.55 -0.74 -7.90
CA GLN A 9 -13.49 -1.26 -8.75
C GLN A 9 -13.60 -2.77 -8.92
N LYS A 10 -14.30 -3.25 -9.97
CA LYS A 10 -14.56 -4.69 -10.17
C LYS A 10 -13.79 -5.34 -11.32
N ARG A 11 -13.02 -4.57 -12.11
CA ARG A 11 -12.43 -5.07 -13.37
C ARG A 11 -11.32 -6.11 -13.16
N LYS A 12 -10.55 -5.99 -12.07
CA LYS A 12 -9.45 -6.88 -11.70
C LYS A 12 -9.48 -7.13 -10.20
N THR A 13 -8.93 -8.23 -9.71
CA THR A 13 -8.61 -8.41 -8.28
C THR A 13 -7.44 -7.49 -7.88
N LEU A 14 -7.22 -7.31 -6.57
CA LEU A 14 -6.11 -6.47 -6.11
C LEU A 14 -4.77 -7.01 -6.60
N ILE A 15 -4.60 -8.33 -6.63
CA ILE A 15 -3.39 -9.01 -7.11
C ILE A 15 -3.24 -8.87 -8.64
N GLU A 16 -4.32 -9.06 -9.40
CA GLU A 16 -4.33 -8.92 -10.87
C GLU A 16 -3.98 -7.50 -11.33
N PHE A 17 -4.24 -6.49 -10.50
CA PHE A 17 -3.85 -5.11 -10.81
C PHE A 17 -2.32 -4.92 -10.88
N TYR A 18 -1.56 -5.76 -10.17
CA TYR A 18 -0.10 -5.72 -10.12
C TYR A 18 0.56 -6.75 -11.06
N GLU A 19 -0.16 -7.25 -12.06
CA GLU A 19 0.43 -8.15 -13.06
C GLU A 19 1.50 -7.42 -13.91
N PRO A 20 2.71 -8.01 -14.06
CA PRO A 20 3.81 -7.37 -14.80
C PRO A 20 3.52 -7.10 -16.29
N PHE A 21 2.58 -7.84 -16.90
CA PHE A 21 2.24 -7.68 -18.32
C PHE A 21 1.57 -6.34 -18.65
N ASP A 22 0.99 -5.66 -17.66
CA ASP A 22 0.45 -4.31 -17.82
C ASP A 22 1.48 -3.20 -17.50
N ALA A 23 2.71 -3.57 -17.15
CA ALA A 23 3.76 -2.62 -16.78
C ALA A 23 4.36 -1.96 -18.03
N GLN A 24 4.28 -0.63 -18.08
CA GLN A 24 4.81 0.16 -19.21
C GLN A 24 6.32 0.42 -19.11
N THR A 25 6.94 0.18 -17.96
CA THR A 25 8.35 0.48 -17.68
C THR A 25 9.08 -0.70 -17.06
N ASP A 26 10.40 -0.81 -17.30
CA ASP A 26 11.21 -1.88 -16.71
C ASP A 26 11.28 -1.79 -15.18
N THR A 27 11.28 -0.58 -14.65
CA THR A 27 11.14 -0.33 -13.20
C THR A 27 9.84 -0.93 -12.65
N ALA A 28 8.71 -0.72 -13.34
CA ALA A 28 7.44 -1.30 -12.91
C ALA A 28 7.45 -2.84 -13.00
N LYS A 29 8.04 -3.42 -14.04
CA LYS A 29 8.17 -4.89 -14.14
C LYS A 29 8.91 -5.52 -12.96
N ILE A 30 9.82 -4.76 -12.33
CA ILE A 30 10.62 -5.21 -11.19
C ILE A 30 9.91 -4.95 -9.87
N ALA A 31 9.23 -3.80 -9.74
CA ALA A 31 8.58 -3.40 -8.50
C ALA A 31 7.20 -4.07 -8.27
N LEU A 32 6.41 -4.30 -9.32
CA LEU A 32 5.04 -4.84 -9.17
C LEU A 32 4.99 -6.28 -8.62
N PRO A 33 5.92 -7.20 -8.96
CA PRO A 33 5.98 -8.51 -8.31
C PRO A 33 6.07 -8.45 -6.78
N ALA A 34 6.82 -7.48 -6.24
CA ALA A 34 6.90 -7.29 -4.79
C ALA A 34 5.55 -6.88 -4.18
N MET A 35 4.73 -6.11 -4.90
CA MET A 35 3.37 -5.77 -4.47
C MET A 35 2.41 -6.96 -4.51
N GLN A 36 2.57 -7.86 -5.48
CA GLN A 36 1.79 -9.10 -5.52
C GLN A 36 2.11 -9.99 -4.31
N GLU A 37 3.41 -10.15 -4.02
CA GLU A 37 3.85 -10.94 -2.87
C GLU A 37 3.41 -10.30 -1.56
N PHE A 38 3.57 -8.99 -1.43
CA PHE A 38 3.05 -8.23 -0.30
C PHE A 38 1.55 -8.47 -0.06
N LEU A 39 0.72 -8.41 -1.10
CA LEU A 39 -0.72 -8.67 -0.97
C LEU A 39 -1.01 -10.12 -0.53
N ARG A 40 -0.32 -11.11 -1.10
CA ARG A 40 -0.52 -12.52 -0.71
C ARG A 40 -0.20 -12.72 0.77
N ARG A 41 0.98 -12.27 1.19
CA ARG A 41 1.45 -12.36 2.59
C ARG A 41 0.53 -11.61 3.55
N LEU A 42 0.07 -10.42 3.17
CA LEU A 42 -0.85 -9.64 3.99
C LEU A 42 -2.22 -10.35 4.16
N MET A 43 -2.70 -11.05 3.13
CA MET A 43 -3.94 -11.83 3.19
C MET A 43 -3.80 -13.07 4.11
N GLU A 44 -2.60 -13.59 4.33
CA GLU A 44 -2.32 -14.74 5.22
C GLU A 44 -2.27 -14.37 6.72
N ILE A 45 -2.08 -13.09 7.07
CA ILE A 45 -1.85 -12.65 8.46
C ILE A 45 -3.16 -12.29 9.18
N GLU A 46 -3.46 -12.83 10.36
CA GLU A 46 -4.61 -12.35 11.14
C GLU A 46 -4.52 -10.84 11.43
N GLY A 47 -5.62 -10.10 11.27
CA GLY A 47 -5.58 -8.65 11.34
C GLY A 47 -6.91 -7.97 11.05
N PRO A 48 -6.91 -6.63 10.97
CA PRO A 48 -8.10 -5.82 10.81
C PRO A 48 -8.83 -6.07 9.49
N GLU A 49 -10.15 -5.90 9.47
CA GLU A 49 -10.92 -5.88 8.23
C GLU A 49 -10.91 -4.48 7.64
N LEU A 50 -10.38 -4.34 6.42
CA LEU A 50 -10.25 -3.05 5.75
C LEU A 50 -10.70 -3.12 4.30
N TYR A 51 -11.05 -1.95 3.76
CA TYR A 51 -11.31 -1.79 2.34
C TYR A 51 -10.06 -1.27 1.63
N ALA A 52 -9.85 -1.71 0.39
CA ALA A 52 -8.72 -1.26 -0.41
C ALA A 52 -9.09 -1.05 -1.88
N PHE A 53 -8.38 -0.11 -2.51
CA PHE A 53 -8.52 0.17 -3.93
C PHE A 53 -7.16 0.52 -4.55
N THR A 54 -7.08 0.40 -5.87
CA THR A 54 -5.84 0.67 -6.60
C THR A 54 -5.97 1.90 -7.50
N SER A 55 -4.91 2.72 -7.60
CA SER A 55 -4.86 3.88 -8.50
C SER A 55 -3.40 4.22 -8.83
N HIS A 56 -3.05 4.29 -10.12
CA HIS A 56 -1.69 4.61 -10.58
C HIS A 56 -0.59 3.79 -9.88
N TYR A 57 -0.72 2.47 -9.85
CA TYR A 57 0.18 1.53 -9.14
C TYR A 57 0.20 1.64 -7.61
N ARG A 58 -0.67 2.46 -7.01
CA ARG A 58 -0.77 2.61 -5.55
C ARG A 58 -1.89 1.73 -5.00
N LEU A 59 -1.65 1.07 -3.87
CA LEU A 59 -2.66 0.40 -3.06
C LEU A 59 -3.08 1.36 -1.94
N ASN A 60 -4.36 1.70 -1.85
CA ASN A 60 -4.88 2.62 -0.84
C ASN A 60 -5.82 1.84 0.06
N PHE A 61 -5.63 1.95 1.38
CA PHE A 61 -6.48 1.37 2.41
C PHE A 61 -7.41 2.45 2.98
N VAL A 62 -8.67 2.09 3.18
CA VAL A 62 -9.75 2.97 3.62
C VAL A 62 -10.67 2.24 4.61
N ALA A 63 -11.39 3.02 5.42
CA ALA A 63 -12.23 2.49 6.50
C ALA A 63 -13.58 1.92 6.02
N SER A 64 -14.00 2.22 4.78
CA SER A 64 -15.31 1.80 4.27
C SER A 64 -15.30 1.57 2.76
N ASP A 65 -16.39 1.02 2.23
CA ASP A 65 -16.57 0.69 0.82
C ASP A 65 -16.76 1.93 -0.09
N SER A 66 -15.80 2.85 -0.08
CA SER A 66 -15.78 4.01 -0.96
C SER A 66 -14.35 4.52 -1.16
N HIS A 67 -14.04 4.98 -2.37
CA HIS A 67 -12.77 5.68 -2.65
C HIS A 67 -12.81 7.17 -2.28
N THR A 68 -13.95 7.69 -1.85
CA THR A 68 -14.13 9.10 -1.47
C THR A 68 -13.79 9.39 -0.01
N VAL A 69 -13.62 8.34 0.81
CA VAL A 69 -13.25 8.51 2.22
C VAL A 69 -11.73 8.71 2.35
N PRO A 70 -11.28 9.33 3.46
CA PRO A 70 -9.86 9.53 3.70
C PRO A 70 -9.07 8.21 3.68
N VAL A 71 -7.88 8.25 3.08
CA VAL A 71 -6.97 7.12 3.00
C VAL A 71 -6.27 6.94 4.36
N ILE A 72 -6.38 5.75 4.93
CA ILE A 72 -5.70 5.37 6.18
C ILE A 72 -4.21 5.20 5.92
N ALA A 73 -3.87 4.43 4.89
CA ALA A 73 -2.50 4.19 4.47
C ALA A 73 -2.47 3.91 2.97
N ARG A 74 -1.33 4.24 2.36
CA ARG A 74 -1.05 4.04 0.95
C ARG A 74 0.25 3.29 0.83
N VAL A 75 0.26 2.27 -0.02
CA VAL A 75 1.44 1.48 -0.35
C VAL A 75 1.79 1.71 -1.81
N ILE A 76 3.06 2.01 -2.08
CA ILE A 76 3.56 2.37 -3.41
C ILE A 76 4.76 1.49 -3.76
N PRO A 77 4.77 0.81 -4.92
CA PRO A 77 5.94 0.12 -5.42
C PRO A 77 7.03 1.12 -5.83
N GLY A 78 8.28 0.77 -5.55
CA GLY A 78 9.46 1.52 -5.96
C GLY A 78 10.62 0.62 -6.35
N CYS A 79 11.73 1.24 -6.74
CA CYS A 79 13.02 0.56 -6.89
C CYS A 79 14.14 1.42 -6.32
N THR A 80 15.20 0.77 -5.86
CA THR A 80 16.49 1.39 -5.51
C THR A 80 17.60 0.77 -6.37
N PRO A 81 18.61 1.54 -6.80
CA PRO A 81 19.77 0.97 -7.47
C PRO A 81 20.64 0.18 -6.46
N LEU A 82 21.06 -1.02 -6.86
CA LEU A 82 22.11 -1.79 -6.20
C LEU A 82 23.50 -1.25 -6.57
N ALA A 83 24.53 -1.77 -5.90
CA ALA A 83 25.93 -1.36 -6.14
C ALA A 83 26.40 -1.60 -7.59
N ASP A 84 25.82 -2.57 -8.28
CA ASP A 84 26.09 -2.87 -9.69
C ASP A 84 25.22 -2.07 -10.67
N GLY A 85 24.37 -1.15 -10.16
CA GLY A 85 23.45 -0.34 -10.95
C GLY A 85 22.15 -1.05 -11.34
N SER A 86 22.00 -2.34 -11.02
CA SER A 86 20.74 -3.05 -11.24
C SER A 86 19.67 -2.58 -10.24
N PRO A 87 18.39 -2.47 -10.64
CA PRO A 87 17.33 -2.07 -9.73
C PRO A 87 16.87 -3.23 -8.83
N SER A 88 16.66 -2.93 -7.55
CA SER A 88 16.03 -3.81 -6.56
C SER A 88 14.67 -3.25 -6.15
N PRO A 89 13.62 -4.08 -5.97
CA PRO A 89 12.31 -3.60 -5.57
C PRO A 89 12.31 -3.00 -4.16
N LEU A 90 11.48 -1.97 -3.98
CA LEU A 90 11.15 -1.36 -2.70
C LEU A 90 9.64 -1.27 -2.55
N ILE A 91 9.18 -1.17 -1.31
CA ILE A 91 7.79 -0.84 -0.98
C ILE A 91 7.78 0.39 -0.07
N HIS A 92 7.07 1.43 -0.48
CA HIS A 92 6.87 2.63 0.32
C HIS A 92 5.50 2.59 0.99
N VAL A 93 5.44 2.96 2.26
CA VAL A 93 4.21 3.13 3.04
C VAL A 93 4.08 4.59 3.42
N ILE A 94 2.92 5.18 3.11
CA ILE A 94 2.60 6.59 3.36
C ILE A 94 1.26 6.66 4.10
N TYR A 95 1.16 7.48 5.13
CA TYR A 95 -0.08 7.65 5.90
C TYR A 95 -0.15 9.05 6.52
N PRO A 96 -1.37 9.59 6.74
CA PRO A 96 -1.56 10.82 7.49
C PRO A 96 -1.39 10.56 8.99
N PRO A 97 -0.36 11.08 9.67
CA PRO A 97 -0.26 10.96 11.12
C PRO A 97 -1.39 11.76 11.79
N ASN A 98 -1.77 11.37 13.02
CA ASN A 98 -2.82 12.04 13.82
C ASN A 98 -2.68 13.58 13.89
N GLU A 99 -1.46 14.10 13.85
CA GLU A 99 -1.17 15.54 13.93
C GLU A 99 -1.35 16.32 12.61
N ASP A 100 -1.54 15.63 11.48
CA ASP A 100 -1.57 16.23 10.14
C ASP A 100 -2.97 16.22 9.48
N VAL A 101 -4.05 16.13 10.26
CA VAL A 101 -5.43 16.19 9.74
C VAL A 101 -5.66 17.52 9.00
N GLY A 102 -5.74 17.47 7.66
CA GLY A 102 -6.00 18.62 6.80
C GLY A 102 -4.83 19.08 5.91
N ARG A 103 -3.67 18.40 5.95
CA ARG A 103 -2.55 18.65 5.01
C ARG A 103 -2.64 17.76 3.77
N ASP A 104 -2.07 18.26 2.67
CA ASP A 104 -1.99 17.56 1.37
C ASP A 104 -1.25 16.22 1.49
N ASP A 105 -1.62 15.24 0.68
CA ASP A 105 -1.06 13.88 0.73
C ASP A 105 0.45 13.83 0.42
N ARG A 106 0.97 14.91 -0.16
CA ARG A 106 2.40 15.13 -0.44
C ARG A 106 3.24 15.39 0.81
N SER A 107 2.63 15.82 1.91
CA SER A 107 3.36 16.09 3.17
C SER A 107 3.40 14.89 4.11
N TRP A 108 2.69 13.81 3.78
CA TRP A 108 2.63 12.64 4.63
C TRP A 108 3.99 11.93 4.70
N PRO A 109 4.39 11.43 5.88
CA PRO A 109 5.62 10.66 6.03
C PRO A 109 5.66 9.47 5.08
N LEU A 110 6.77 9.34 4.36
CA LEU A 110 7.07 8.19 3.52
C LEU A 110 8.09 7.32 4.24
N LYS A 111 7.68 6.10 4.61
CA LYS A 111 8.57 5.06 5.13
C LYS A 111 8.86 4.04 4.03
N THR A 112 10.10 3.57 3.94
CA THR A 112 10.55 2.65 2.89
C THR A 112 10.94 1.31 3.50
N ALA A 113 10.48 0.23 2.88
CA ALA A 113 10.87 -1.14 3.17
C ALA A 113 11.60 -1.75 1.97
N GLU A 114 12.69 -2.47 2.28
CA GLU A 114 13.49 -3.23 1.31
C GLU A 114 13.03 -4.69 1.21
N SER A 115 12.13 -5.12 2.10
CA SER A 115 11.55 -6.46 2.12
C SER A 115 10.03 -6.43 2.29
N VAL A 116 9.36 -7.52 1.91
CA VAL A 116 7.91 -7.66 2.09
C VAL A 116 7.52 -7.70 3.57
N ASP A 117 8.29 -8.40 4.40
CA ASP A 117 7.98 -8.51 5.83
C ASP A 117 8.14 -7.14 6.54
N ASP A 118 9.17 -6.36 6.18
CA ASP A 118 9.32 -4.99 6.69
C ASP A 118 8.18 -4.08 6.23
N ALA A 119 7.76 -4.21 4.97
CA ALA A 119 6.65 -3.43 4.42
C ALA A 119 5.34 -3.71 5.17
N ILE A 120 5.11 -4.98 5.53
CA ILE A 120 3.95 -5.39 6.32
C ILE A 120 4.03 -4.76 7.72
N ALA A 121 5.19 -4.85 8.38
CA ALA A 121 5.38 -4.23 9.70
C ALA A 121 5.13 -2.71 9.67
N LEU A 122 5.64 -2.02 8.64
CA LEU A 122 5.40 -0.60 8.40
C LEU A 122 3.91 -0.30 8.16
N LEU A 123 3.20 -1.13 7.40
CA LEU A 123 1.77 -0.96 7.16
C LEU A 123 0.95 -1.07 8.45
N PHE A 124 1.25 -2.06 9.29
CA PHE A 124 0.56 -2.20 10.58
C PHE A 124 0.88 -1.04 11.53
N ALA A 125 2.11 -0.51 11.52
CA ALA A 125 2.43 0.71 12.23
C ALA A 125 1.62 1.91 11.70
N ALA A 126 1.55 2.06 10.37
CA ALA A 126 0.75 3.10 9.72
C ALA A 126 -0.74 2.99 10.09
N PHE A 127 -1.30 1.79 10.17
CA PHE A 127 -2.68 1.60 10.66
C PHE A 127 -2.88 2.02 12.11
N ARG A 128 -1.88 1.92 12.98
CA ARG A 128 -2.02 2.39 14.37
C ARG A 128 -1.85 3.90 14.51
N GLU A 129 -1.00 4.49 13.69
CA GLU A 129 -0.60 5.89 13.80
C GLU A 129 -1.42 6.84 12.90
N SER A 130 -2.23 6.29 12.00
CA SER A 130 -3.00 7.07 11.03
C SER A 130 -4.19 7.78 11.65
N ALA A 131 -4.34 9.05 11.32
CA ALA A 131 -5.46 9.93 11.70
C ALA A 131 -6.85 9.37 11.36
N PHE A 132 -6.93 8.55 10.31
CA PHE A 132 -8.21 8.04 9.81
C PHE A 132 -8.39 6.56 10.13
N SER A 133 -7.50 5.99 10.92
CA SER A 133 -7.60 4.59 11.29
C SER A 133 -8.77 4.36 12.25
N PRO A 134 -9.61 3.34 12.00
CA PRO A 134 -10.59 2.89 12.98
C PRO A 134 -9.94 2.12 14.15
N TYR A 135 -8.61 1.92 14.13
CA TYR A 135 -7.83 1.18 15.12
C TYR A 135 -6.92 2.06 15.98
N ASN A 136 -7.17 3.38 16.01
CA ASN A 136 -6.46 4.29 16.89
C ASN A 136 -6.84 3.93 18.34
N PRO A 137 -5.90 3.56 19.22
CA PRO A 137 -6.19 3.43 20.63
C PRO A 137 -6.40 4.84 21.19
N ASP A 138 -7.61 5.14 21.65
CA ASP A 138 -7.87 6.28 22.53
C ASP A 138 -7.06 6.16 23.83
#